data_AF-I0WDG5-F1
#
_entry.id   AF-I0WDG5-F1
#
_cell.length_a   1.000
_cell.length_b   1.000
_cell.length_c   1.000
_cell.angle_alpha   90.00
_cell.angle_beta   90.00
_cell.angle_gamma   90.00
#
_symmetry.space_group_name_H-M   'P 1'
#
loop_
_entity.id
_entity.type
_entity.pdbx_description
1 polymer ?
#
loop_
_entity_poly.entity_id
_entity_poly.type
_entity_poly.pdbx_seq_one_letter_code
_entity_poly.pdbx_strand_id
1 'polypeptide(L)'
;MAKAQRLRCPLTAADIRQNIRDIAGVRITCGLISDTYRVADLIGGQPDVTVLEVEDYIAKPKSNGYKSLHVAVEIPVFLSDRVVQVPVELQIRTIAMDFWASLEHKIYYKYQRSVPRRLLQELTEAADVAHRLDRKMERLHNEVAGLKSALDSDDGPLSLKAIDHDHGDRSQNRAGNHTTRPPGLSFDTRRQVVWMSAEPPHTSPNGALQDNTRE
;
A
#
# COMPACT_ATOMS: atom_id res chain seq x y z
N MET A 1 -12.74 1.33 21.55
CA MET A 1 -12.79 0.81 22.93
C MET A 1 -11.83 -0.36 23.17
N ALA A 2 -11.92 -1.48 22.44
CA ALA A 2 -11.06 -2.66 22.67
C ALA A 2 -9.54 -2.38 22.54
N LYS A 3 -9.11 -1.49 21.64
CA LYS A 3 -7.69 -1.11 21.47
C LYS A 3 -7.16 -0.25 22.63
N ALA A 4 -7.98 0.68 23.13
CA ALA A 4 -7.69 1.52 24.29
C ALA A 4 -7.51 0.68 25.57
N GLN A 5 -8.39 -0.30 25.76
CA GLN A 5 -8.32 -1.27 26.86
C GLN A 5 -7.08 -2.17 26.75
N ARG A 6 -6.68 -2.58 25.54
CA ARG A 6 -5.46 -3.37 25.30
C ARG A 6 -4.17 -2.57 25.59
N LEU A 7 -4.20 -1.26 25.36
CA LEU A 7 -3.08 -0.34 25.62
C LEU A 7 -3.08 0.24 27.05
N ARG A 8 -4.06 -0.13 27.90
CA ARG A 8 -4.25 0.39 29.27
C ARG A 8 -4.24 1.92 29.36
N CYS A 9 -4.73 2.62 28.34
CA CYS A 9 -4.84 4.08 28.40
C CYS A 9 -6.16 4.49 29.09
N PRO A 10 -6.18 5.56 29.90
CA PRO A 10 -7.43 6.15 30.37
C PRO A 10 -8.32 6.53 29.18
N LEU A 11 -9.64 6.33 29.31
CA LEU A 11 -10.62 6.59 28.24
C LEU A 11 -10.96 8.09 28.11
N THR A 12 -10.02 8.99 28.39
CA THR A 12 -10.21 10.42 28.16
C THR A 12 -9.95 10.74 26.69
N ALA A 13 -10.64 11.74 26.13
CA ALA A 13 -10.44 12.13 24.74
C ALA A 13 -9.00 12.60 24.44
N ALA A 14 -8.31 13.16 25.43
CA ALA A 14 -6.92 13.57 25.33
C ALA A 14 -5.96 12.37 25.29
N ASP A 15 -6.14 11.40 26.18
CA ASP A 15 -5.31 10.18 26.24
C ASP A 15 -5.54 9.26 25.04
N ILE A 16 -6.78 9.16 24.57
CA ILE A 16 -7.12 8.41 23.34
C ILE A 16 -6.42 9.06 22.14
N ARG A 17 -6.42 10.38 22.05
CA ARG A 17 -5.77 11.12 20.96
C ARG A 17 -4.24 10.98 20.99
N GLN A 18 -3.62 10.95 22.17
CA GLN A 18 -2.18 10.78 22.31
C GLN A 18 -1.71 9.33 22.10
N ASN A 19 -2.52 8.34 22.50
CA ASN A 19 -2.08 6.94 22.55
C ASN A 19 -2.71 6.04 21.46
N ILE A 20 -3.77 6.48 20.78
CA ILE A 20 -4.38 5.74 19.67
C ILE A 20 -4.10 6.50 18.38
N ARG A 21 -3.05 6.07 17.68
CA ARG A 21 -2.64 6.68 16.40
C ARG A 21 -3.54 6.30 15.22
N ASP A 22 -4.25 5.18 15.31
CA ASP A 22 -5.13 4.70 14.22
C ASP A 22 -6.60 5.06 14.48
N ILE A 23 -6.88 6.33 14.80
CA ILE A 23 -8.26 6.84 14.95
C ILE A 23 -8.92 6.99 13.58
N ALA A 24 -8.16 7.40 12.57
CA ALA A 24 -8.56 7.47 11.19
C ALA A 24 -7.74 6.48 10.36
N GLY A 25 -8.42 5.69 9.54
CA GLY A 25 -7.79 4.71 8.65
C GLY A 25 -8.38 4.83 7.25
N VAL A 26 -7.51 4.94 6.25
CA VAL A 26 -7.90 4.99 4.83
C VAL A 26 -7.35 3.75 4.13
N ARG A 27 -8.20 3.08 3.36
CA ARG A 27 -7.78 1.98 2.50
C ARG A 27 -7.75 2.43 1.04
N ILE A 28 -6.63 2.18 0.38
CA ILE A 28 -6.44 2.50 -1.03
C ILE A 28 -6.13 1.19 -1.78
N THR A 29 -6.94 0.89 -2.79
CA THR A 29 -6.76 -0.31 -3.62
C THR A 29 -6.25 0.09 -5.00
N CYS A 30 -5.09 -0.44 -5.38
CA CYS A 30 -4.37 -0.18 -6.61
C CYS A 30 -4.46 -1.38 -7.58
N GLY A 31 -4.21 -1.12 -8.86
CA GLY A 31 -4.17 -2.17 -9.88
C GLY A 31 -2.87 -2.98 -9.84
N LEU A 32 -1.73 -2.31 -9.61
CA LEU A 32 -0.40 -2.92 -9.60
C LEU A 32 0.30 -2.74 -8.26
N ILE A 33 1.36 -3.52 -8.04
CA ILE A 33 2.20 -3.40 -6.83
C ILE A 33 2.96 -2.06 -6.87
N SER A 34 3.56 -1.68 -7.99
CA SER A 34 4.25 -0.40 -8.20
C SER A 34 3.35 0.80 -7.91
N ASP A 35 2.07 0.74 -8.28
CA ASP A 35 1.10 1.79 -7.96
C ASP A 35 0.94 2.00 -6.46
N THR A 36 1.09 0.95 -5.64
CA THR A 36 0.98 1.09 -4.17
C THR A 36 2.07 2.01 -3.62
N TYR A 37 3.31 1.84 -4.09
CA TYR A 37 4.43 2.70 -3.71
C TYR A 37 4.30 4.09 -4.31
N ARG A 38 3.89 4.19 -5.59
CA ARG A 38 3.69 5.48 -6.25
C ARG A 38 2.64 6.33 -5.53
N VAL A 39 1.54 5.73 -5.09
CA VAL A 39 0.51 6.43 -4.31
C VAL A 39 1.06 6.87 -2.95
N ALA A 40 1.81 6.01 -2.26
CA ALA A 40 2.45 6.37 -0.99
C ALA A 40 3.38 7.58 -1.15
N ASP A 41 4.23 7.56 -2.18
CA ASP A 41 5.16 8.65 -2.49
C ASP A 41 4.42 9.95 -2.84
N LEU A 42 3.36 9.87 -3.65
CA LEU A 42 2.55 11.04 -4.01
C LEU A 42 1.86 11.65 -2.79
N ILE A 43 1.32 10.82 -1.89
CA ILE A 43 0.66 11.31 -0.68
C ILE A 43 1.69 11.91 0.28
N GLY A 44 2.78 11.19 0.55
CA GLY A 44 3.84 11.61 1.47
C GLY A 44 4.68 12.79 0.97
N GLY A 45 4.68 13.05 -0.34
CA GLY A 45 5.34 14.21 -0.95
C GLY A 45 4.55 15.52 -0.87
N GLN A 46 3.33 15.51 -0.35
CA GLN A 46 2.53 16.74 -0.18
C GLN A 46 3.10 17.60 0.96
N PRO A 47 3.13 18.94 0.80
CA PRO A 47 3.79 19.84 1.76
C PRO A 47 3.11 19.90 3.14
N ASP A 48 1.84 19.52 3.22
CA ASP A 48 1.01 19.50 4.42
C ASP A 48 0.85 18.08 5.02
N VAL A 49 1.57 17.08 4.49
CA VAL A 49 1.57 15.71 4.99
C VAL A 49 2.91 15.41 5.64
N THR A 50 2.89 14.88 6.87
CA THR A 50 4.09 14.36 7.53
C THR A 50 4.03 12.84 7.60
N VAL A 51 4.99 12.14 6.99
CA VAL A 51 5.10 10.68 7.12
C VAL A 51 5.72 10.35 8.48
N LEU A 52 5.02 9.55 9.28
CA LEU A 52 5.44 9.15 10.62
C LEU A 52 6.13 7.78 10.61
N GLU A 53 5.55 6.81 9.91
CA GLU A 53 6.02 5.43 9.90
C GLU A 53 5.62 4.73 8.59
N VAL A 54 6.46 3.81 8.12
CA VAL A 54 6.19 2.96 6.95
C VAL A 54 6.47 1.50 7.33
N GLU A 55 5.43 0.67 7.29
CA GLU A 55 5.57 -0.78 7.42
C GLU A 55 5.28 -1.46 6.07
N ASP A 56 6.33 -1.95 5.43
CA ASP A 56 6.24 -2.60 4.12
C ASP A 56 6.05 -4.12 4.26
N TYR A 57 4.79 -4.54 4.40
CA TYR A 57 4.43 -5.96 4.38
C TYR A 57 4.30 -6.54 2.97
N ILE A 58 4.48 -5.74 1.92
CA ILE A 58 4.56 -6.27 0.55
C ILE A 58 5.94 -6.92 0.37
N ALA A 59 7.00 -6.19 0.73
CA ALA A 59 8.38 -6.65 0.70
C ALA A 59 8.70 -7.64 1.83
N LYS A 60 8.17 -7.42 3.04
CA LYS A 60 8.36 -8.31 4.21
C LYS A 60 7.00 -8.80 4.75
N PRO A 61 6.38 -9.80 4.11
CA PRO A 61 5.07 -10.30 4.50
C PRO A 61 5.05 -10.87 5.91
N LYS A 62 3.89 -10.84 6.55
CA LYS A 62 3.70 -11.56 7.81
C LYS A 62 3.68 -13.07 7.55
N SER A 63 3.95 -13.85 8.60
CA SER A 63 4.01 -15.32 8.52
C SER A 63 2.71 -15.99 8.07
N ASN A 64 1.56 -15.33 8.23
CA ASN A 64 0.27 -15.82 7.74
C ASN A 64 0.04 -15.55 6.23
N GLY A 65 0.95 -14.86 5.55
CA GLY A 65 0.83 -14.46 4.14
C GLY A 65 0.25 -13.06 3.92
N TYR A 66 -0.06 -12.33 5.00
CA TYR A 66 -0.57 -10.96 4.89
C TYR A 66 0.42 -10.01 4.23
N LYS A 67 -0.08 -9.25 3.25
CA LYS A 67 0.65 -8.23 2.48
C LYS A 67 -0.18 -6.95 2.38
N SER A 68 0.47 -5.82 2.61
CA SER A 68 -0.08 -4.46 2.50
C SER A 68 1.07 -3.48 2.69
N LEU A 69 1.01 -2.30 2.07
CA LEU A 69 1.86 -1.18 2.45
C LEU A 69 1.11 -0.35 3.49
N HIS A 70 1.68 -0.20 4.69
CA HIS A 70 1.11 0.62 5.76
C HIS A 70 1.94 1.89 5.90
N VAL A 71 1.28 3.03 5.80
CA VAL A 71 1.93 4.34 5.95
C VAL A 71 1.15 5.13 7.00
N ALA A 72 1.75 5.37 8.16
CA ALA A 72 1.20 6.29 9.14
C ALA A 72 1.61 7.71 8.76
N VAL A 73 0.63 8.59 8.60
CA VAL A 73 0.84 10.00 8.28
C VAL A 73 0.16 10.90 9.30
N GLU A 74 0.61 12.14 9.39
CA GLU A 74 -0.05 13.22 10.13
C GLU A 74 -0.50 14.30 9.15
N ILE A 75 -1.77 14.71 9.25
CA ILE A 75 -2.38 15.74 8.41
C ILE A 75 -3.12 16.81 9.24
N PRO A 76 -3.10 18.09 8.80
CA PRO A 76 -3.83 19.16 9.46
C PRO A 76 -5.33 19.07 9.15
N VAL A 77 -6.14 18.95 10.21
CA VAL A 77 -7.60 19.07 10.15
C VAL A 77 -8.01 20.44 10.69
N PHE A 78 -8.62 21.24 9.82
CA PHE A 78 -9.11 22.58 10.14
C PHE A 78 -10.51 22.48 10.76
N LEU A 79 -10.62 22.79 12.06
CA LEU A 79 -11.87 22.88 12.79
C LEU A 79 -12.31 24.36 12.86
N SER A 80 -13.52 24.62 13.36
CA SER A 80 -14.09 25.98 13.44
C SER A 80 -13.27 26.96 14.28
N ASP A 81 -12.52 26.46 15.26
CA ASP A 81 -11.80 27.26 16.26
C ASP A 81 -10.27 27.03 16.26
N ARG A 82 -9.78 25.99 15.58
CA ARG A 82 -8.36 25.59 15.62
C ARG A 82 -7.99 24.63 14.50
N VAL A 83 -6.69 24.47 14.28
CA VAL A 83 -6.12 23.41 13.46
C VAL A 83 -5.59 22.31 14.37
N VAL A 84 -5.87 21.06 14.02
CA VAL A 84 -5.42 19.88 14.76
C VAL A 84 -4.67 18.96 13.82
N GLN A 85 -3.46 18.56 14.21
CA GLN A 85 -2.75 17.48 13.54
C GLN A 85 -3.37 16.13 13.93
N VAL A 86 -3.77 15.35 12.93
CA VAL A 86 -4.44 14.07 13.13
C VAL A 86 -3.62 12.96 12.49
N PRO A 87 -3.25 11.91 13.24
CA PRO A 87 -2.63 10.73 12.68
C PRO A 87 -3.67 9.91 11.88
N VAL A 88 -3.26 9.48 10.69
CA VAL A 88 -4.04 8.66 9.78
C VAL A 88 -3.20 7.47 9.33
N GLU A 89 -3.76 6.27 9.44
CA GLU A 89 -3.16 5.06 8.89
C GLU A 89 -3.64 4.86 7.44
N LEU A 90 -2.71 4.86 6.48
CA LEU A 90 -2.98 4.52 5.09
C LEU A 90 -2.62 3.06 4.85
N GLN A 91 -3.60 2.26 4.45
CA GLN A 91 -3.40 0.87 4.03
C GLN A 91 -3.54 0.78 2.51
N ILE A 92 -2.41 0.68 1.83
CA ILE A 92 -2.34 0.65 0.37
C ILE A 92 -2.10 -0.80 -0.09
N ARG A 93 -2.94 -1.29 -0.99
CA ARG A 93 -3.01 -2.71 -1.38
C ARG A 93 -3.30 -2.87 -2.86
N THR A 94 -2.96 -4.02 -3.43
CA THR A 94 -3.56 -4.47 -4.69
C THR A 94 -4.95 -5.04 -4.45
N ILE A 95 -5.73 -5.24 -5.52
CA ILE A 95 -7.02 -5.94 -5.46
C ILE A 95 -6.87 -7.34 -4.85
N ALA A 96 -5.82 -8.08 -5.23
CA ALA A 96 -5.60 -9.44 -4.75
C ALA A 96 -5.25 -9.46 -3.25
N MET A 97 -4.41 -8.52 -2.79
CA MET A 97 -4.09 -8.36 -1.36
C MET A 97 -5.33 -8.02 -0.53
N ASP A 98 -6.17 -7.09 -1.01
CA ASP A 98 -7.38 -6.70 -0.27
C ASP A 98 -8.43 -7.82 -0.21
N PHE A 99 -8.61 -8.54 -1.32
CA PHE A 99 -9.46 -9.72 -1.35
C PHE A 99 -9.00 -10.78 -0.34
N TRP A 100 -7.71 -11.12 -0.36
CA TRP A 100 -7.13 -12.11 0.55
C TRP A 100 -7.29 -11.69 2.01
N ALA A 101 -6.93 -10.44 2.34
CA ALA A 101 -7.00 -9.93 3.71
C ALA A 101 -8.45 -9.87 4.23
N SER A 102 -9.40 -9.53 3.36
CA SER A 102 -10.82 -9.52 3.69
C SER A 102 -11.37 -10.92 3.97
N LEU A 103 -10.90 -11.94 3.24
CA LEU A 103 -11.29 -13.32 3.46
C LEU A 103 -10.68 -13.89 4.75
N GLU A 104 -9.38 -13.68 4.96
CA GLU A 104 -8.68 -14.10 6.18
C GLU A 104 -9.37 -13.54 7.42
N HIS A 105 -9.68 -12.24 7.42
CA HIS A 105 -10.33 -11.58 8.54
C HIS A 105 -11.72 -12.16 8.83
N LYS A 106 -12.52 -12.44 7.78
CA LYS A 106 -13.85 -13.08 7.92
C LYS A 106 -13.75 -14.48 8.55
N ILE A 107 -12.76 -15.27 8.12
CA ILE A 107 -12.52 -16.61 8.67
C ILE A 107 -12.11 -16.50 10.14
N TYR A 108 -11.11 -15.68 10.47
CA TYR A 108 -10.66 -15.51 11.86
C TYR A 108 -11.78 -15.04 12.80
N TYR A 109 -12.65 -14.15 12.31
CA TYR A 109 -13.80 -13.67 13.08
C TYR A 109 -14.85 -14.77 13.32
N LYS A 110 -15.25 -15.52 12.28
CA LYS A 110 -16.27 -16.56 12.38
C LYS A 110 -15.87 -17.72 13.31
N TYR A 111 -14.59 -18.08 13.32
CA TYR A 111 -14.07 -19.21 14.11
C TYR A 111 -13.56 -18.82 15.50
N GLN A 112 -13.82 -17.59 15.98
CA GLN A 112 -13.36 -17.11 17.29
C GLN A 112 -11.86 -17.34 17.52
N ARG A 113 -11.04 -17.19 16.47
CA ARG A 113 -9.58 -17.46 16.44
C ARG A 113 -9.16 -18.93 16.61
N SER A 114 -10.09 -19.87 16.62
CA SER A 114 -9.83 -21.32 16.62
C SER A 114 -9.86 -21.89 15.19
N VAL A 115 -9.09 -21.29 14.29
CA VAL A 115 -9.04 -21.71 12.88
C VAL A 115 -8.19 -22.97 12.74
N PRO A 116 -8.68 -24.05 12.11
CA PRO A 116 -7.89 -25.25 11.84
C PRO A 116 -6.58 -24.92 11.10
N ARG A 117 -5.46 -25.51 11.52
CA ARG A 117 -4.12 -25.27 10.94
C ARG A 117 -4.08 -25.48 9.42
N ARG A 118 -4.79 -26.49 8.92
CA ARG A 118 -4.92 -26.76 7.49
C ARG A 118 -5.47 -25.56 6.71
N LEU A 119 -6.50 -24.90 7.23
CA LEU A 119 -7.10 -23.73 6.57
C LEU A 119 -6.16 -22.52 6.58
N LEU A 120 -5.39 -22.33 7.66
CA LEU A 120 -4.36 -21.29 7.71
C LEU A 120 -3.28 -21.53 6.66
N GLN A 121 -2.86 -22.78 6.48
CA GLN A 121 -1.90 -23.14 5.45
C GLN A 121 -2.44 -22.90 4.04
N GLU A 122 -3.66 -23.34 3.75
CA GLU A 122 -4.32 -23.09 2.45
C GLU A 122 -4.49 -21.58 2.18
N LEU A 123 -4.79 -20.77 3.21
CA LEU A 123 -4.84 -19.32 3.08
C LEU A 123 -3.46 -18.74 2.76
N THR A 124 -2.41 -19.13 3.47
CA THR A 124 -1.05 -18.64 3.20
C THR A 124 -0.61 -19.00 1.77
N GLU A 125 -0.88 -20.23 1.32
CA GLU A 125 -0.60 -20.65 -0.07
C GLU A 125 -1.37 -19.81 -1.09
N ALA A 126 -2.64 -19.49 -0.81
CA ALA A 126 -3.45 -18.62 -1.66
C ALA A 126 -2.89 -17.19 -1.73
N ALA A 127 -2.34 -16.64 -0.64
CA ALA A 127 -1.66 -15.35 -0.65
C ALA A 127 -0.42 -15.37 -1.57
N ASP A 128 0.36 -16.45 -1.55
CA ASP A 128 1.53 -16.58 -2.41
C ASP A 128 1.14 -16.70 -3.89
N VAL A 129 0.06 -17.44 -4.21
CA VAL A 129 -0.50 -17.50 -5.57
C VAL A 129 -0.94 -16.13 -6.04
N ALA A 130 -1.71 -15.41 -5.22
CA ALA A 130 -2.17 -14.05 -5.50
C ALA A 130 -0.99 -13.10 -5.75
N HIS A 131 0.06 -13.17 -4.94
CA HIS A 131 1.24 -12.35 -5.11
C HIS A 131 1.99 -12.65 -6.42
N ARG A 132 2.10 -13.93 -6.80
CA ARG A 132 2.70 -14.31 -8.10
C ARG A 132 1.87 -13.78 -9.28
N LEU A 133 0.55 -13.79 -9.16
CA LEU A 133 -0.34 -13.21 -10.17
C LEU A 133 -0.11 -11.71 -10.31
N ASP A 134 -0.11 -10.96 -9.21
CA ASP A 134 0.16 -9.52 -9.21
C ASP A 134 1.50 -9.20 -9.89
N ARG A 135 2.57 -9.93 -9.53
CA ARG A 135 3.91 -9.75 -10.11
C ARG A 135 3.95 -10.09 -11.61
N LYS A 136 3.16 -11.08 -12.05
CA LYS A 136 3.04 -11.42 -13.47
C LYS A 136 2.32 -10.31 -14.22
N MET A 137 1.21 -9.82 -13.70
CA MET A 137 0.44 -8.74 -14.32
C MET A 137 1.23 -7.44 -14.40
N GLU A 138 2.01 -7.13 -13.36
CA GLU A 138 2.93 -5.99 -13.36
C GLU A 138 4.01 -6.09 -14.45
N ARG A 139 4.64 -7.25 -14.63
CA ARG A 139 5.59 -7.45 -15.73
C ARG A 139 4.94 -7.25 -17.10
N LEU A 140 3.77 -7.87 -17.32
CA LEU A 140 3.04 -7.74 -18.58
C LEU A 140 2.66 -6.27 -18.86
N HIS A 141 2.23 -5.55 -17.83
CA HIS A 141 1.92 -4.12 -17.96
C HIS A 141 3.14 -3.31 -18.40
N ASN A 142 4.29 -3.54 -17.78
CA ASN A 142 5.53 -2.84 -18.11
C ASN A 142 6.03 -3.18 -19.53
N GLU A 143 5.89 -4.43 -19.96
CA GLU A 143 6.24 -4.86 -21.31
C GLU A 143 5.37 -4.16 -22.37
N VAL A 144 4.05 -4.12 -22.16
CA VAL A 144 3.12 -3.43 -23.08
C VAL A 144 3.38 -1.93 -23.11
N ALA A 145 3.66 -1.31 -21.97
CA ALA A 145 4.00 0.11 -21.90
C ALA A 145 5.31 0.42 -22.64
N GLY A 146 6.32 -0.44 -22.52
CA GLY A 146 7.58 -0.32 -23.25
C GLY A 146 7.42 -0.45 -24.77
N LEU A 147 6.59 -1.41 -25.22
CA LEU A 147 6.27 -1.57 -26.65
C LEU A 147 5.60 -0.32 -27.22
N LYS A 148 4.62 0.24 -26.51
CA LYS A 148 3.95 1.48 -26.93
C LYS A 148 4.93 2.65 -27.04
N SER A 149 5.81 2.81 -26.05
CA SER A 149 6.83 3.87 -26.08
C SER A 149 7.81 3.72 -27.26
N ALA A 150 8.13 2.48 -27.66
CA ALA A 150 9.00 2.20 -28.80
C ALA A 150 8.30 2.44 -30.16
N LEU A 151 6.97 2.24 -30.22
CA LEU A 151 6.14 2.55 -31.38
C LEU A 151 5.88 4.06 -31.54
N ASP A 152 5.81 4.80 -30.43
CA ASP A 152 5.61 6.25 -30.41
C ASP A 152 6.92 7.04 -30.62
N SER A 153 8.09 6.40 -30.50
CA SER A 153 9.38 6.97 -30.89
C SER A 153 9.61 6.82 -32.40
N ASP A 154 9.95 7.93 -33.07
CA ASP A 154 10.05 8.12 -34.54
C ASP A 154 11.13 7.29 -35.28
N ASP A 155 11.61 6.19 -34.68
CA ASP A 155 12.77 5.40 -35.14
C ASP A 155 12.58 3.87 -35.03
N GLY A 156 11.34 3.36 -35.12
CA GLY A 156 11.03 1.93 -35.00
C GLY A 156 10.28 1.33 -36.21
N PRO A 157 10.78 0.26 -36.86
CA PRO A 157 10.07 -0.40 -37.95
C PRO A 157 9.07 -1.44 -37.40
N LEU A 158 7.85 -1.44 -37.96
CA LEU A 158 6.87 -2.54 -38.09
C LEU A 158 5.46 -2.16 -37.60
N SER A 159 4.58 -1.99 -38.59
CA SER A 159 3.13 -1.85 -38.42
C SER A 159 2.52 -3.16 -37.91
N LEU A 160 2.00 -3.16 -36.67
CA LEU A 160 0.96 -4.12 -36.29
C LEU A 160 -0.37 -3.63 -36.89
N LYS A 161 -0.85 -4.35 -37.91
CA LYS A 161 -2.22 -4.20 -38.40
C LYS A 161 -3.18 -4.53 -37.26
N ALA A 162 -4.06 -3.58 -36.96
CA ALA A 162 -5.20 -3.76 -36.08
C ALA A 162 -5.98 -5.01 -36.51
N ILE A 163 -6.21 -5.93 -35.58
CA ILE A 163 -7.24 -6.95 -35.73
C ILE A 163 -8.54 -6.23 -35.41
N ASP A 164 -9.17 -5.68 -36.45
CA ASP A 164 -10.52 -5.13 -36.37
C ASP A 164 -11.48 -6.28 -36.05
N HIS A 165 -12.01 -6.30 -34.82
CA HIS A 165 -13.26 -7.00 -34.57
C HIS A 165 -14.40 -6.12 -35.10
N ASP A 166 -14.73 -6.39 -36.36
CA ASP A 166 -15.95 -5.98 -37.04
C ASP A 166 -17.18 -6.44 -36.25
N HIS A 167 -17.85 -5.50 -35.59
CA HIS A 167 -19.29 -5.56 -35.32
C HIS A 167 -19.90 -4.24 -35.80
N GLY A 168 -20.31 -4.22 -37.07
CA GLY A 168 -21.24 -3.22 -37.59
C GLY A 168 -22.59 -3.26 -36.86
N ASP A 169 -23.16 -2.10 -36.55
CA ASP A 169 -24.09 -1.41 -37.45
C ASP A 169 -24.55 -0.07 -36.83
N ARG A 170 -24.62 0.96 -37.70
CA ARG A 170 -25.47 2.19 -37.74
C ARG A 170 -25.89 2.91 -36.44
N SER A 171 -26.00 4.24 -36.35
CA SER A 171 -25.79 5.36 -37.26
C SER A 171 -26.22 6.65 -36.52
N GLN A 172 -25.53 7.76 -36.81
CA GLN A 172 -25.99 9.16 -36.84
C GLN A 172 -26.02 10.06 -35.58
N ASN A 173 -25.25 11.16 -35.75
CA ASN A 173 -25.41 12.55 -35.27
C ASN A 173 -25.28 12.81 -33.75
N ARG A 174 -24.54 13.83 -33.26
CA ARG A 174 -24.49 15.23 -33.72
C ARG A 174 -23.39 16.00 -32.94
N ALA A 175 -22.69 16.88 -33.66
CA ALA A 175 -22.08 18.17 -33.28
C ALA A 175 -21.40 18.40 -31.90
N GLY A 176 -20.09 18.72 -31.97
CA GLY A 176 -19.50 19.97 -31.47
C GLY A 176 -19.26 20.16 -29.96
N ASN A 177 -18.00 20.25 -29.53
CA ASN A 177 -17.37 21.54 -29.22
C ASN A 177 -15.86 21.42 -28.91
N HIS A 178 -15.11 22.40 -29.40
CA HIS A 178 -13.70 22.67 -29.07
C HIS A 178 -13.55 23.15 -27.62
N THR A 179 -12.49 22.70 -26.93
CA THR A 179 -11.84 23.50 -25.89
C THR A 179 -10.34 23.20 -25.88
N THR A 180 -9.55 24.21 -26.20
CA THR A 180 -8.09 24.23 -26.20
C THR A 180 -7.55 24.27 -24.78
N ARG A 181 -6.47 23.52 -24.50
CA ARG A 181 -5.67 23.57 -23.26
C ARG A 181 -4.47 24.52 -23.47
N PRO A 182 -4.04 25.29 -22.44
CA PRO A 182 -2.78 26.04 -22.50
C PRO A 182 -1.57 25.14 -22.19
N PRO A 183 -0.36 25.47 -22.66
CA PRO A 183 0.83 24.63 -22.50
C PRO A 183 1.66 25.00 -21.26
N GLY A 184 2.39 24.01 -20.72
CA GLY A 184 3.62 24.24 -19.96
C GLY A 184 3.58 23.83 -18.49
N LEU A 185 4.24 22.70 -18.20
CA LEU A 185 5.02 22.44 -16.97
C LEU A 185 5.82 21.14 -17.23
N SER A 186 7.07 21.28 -17.64
CA SER A 186 8.02 20.17 -17.76
C SER A 186 8.46 19.73 -16.37
N PHE A 187 8.17 18.49 -16.00
CA PHE A 187 8.69 17.89 -14.78
C PHE A 187 9.99 17.14 -15.09
N ASP A 188 11.08 17.63 -14.49
CA ASP A 188 12.40 17.02 -14.49
C ASP A 188 12.40 15.76 -13.61
N THR A 189 12.78 14.62 -14.19
CA THR A 189 12.74 13.28 -13.60
C THR A 189 13.99 12.89 -12.81
N ARG A 190 14.87 13.84 -12.45
CA ARG A 190 16.12 13.52 -11.73
C ARG A 190 16.17 14.05 -10.30
N ARG A 191 15.46 13.36 -9.38
CA ARG A 191 15.91 13.23 -7.99
C ARG A 191 15.68 11.81 -7.49
N GLN A 192 16.71 10.97 -7.63
CA GLN A 192 16.86 9.76 -6.83
C GLN A 192 16.96 10.17 -5.36
N VAL A 193 15.98 9.77 -4.55
CA VAL A 193 16.15 9.72 -3.10
C VAL A 193 16.57 8.29 -2.77
N VAL A 194 17.81 8.16 -2.29
CA VAL A 194 18.42 6.90 -1.89
C VAL A 194 17.87 6.52 -0.51
N TRP A 195 17.22 5.36 -0.42
CA TRP A 195 16.76 4.78 0.85
C TRP A 195 17.91 3.97 1.48
N MET A 196 18.56 4.53 2.51
CA MET A 196 19.52 3.78 3.33
C MET A 196 18.78 2.89 4.32
N SER A 197 18.98 1.59 4.20
CA SER A 197 18.56 0.60 5.19
C SER A 197 19.38 0.80 6.47
N ALA A 198 18.74 1.15 7.58
CA ALA A 198 19.35 1.06 8.90
C ALA A 198 19.13 -0.35 9.44
N GLU A 199 20.21 -1.10 9.63
CA GLU A 199 20.21 -2.35 10.39
C GLU A 199 19.99 -2.06 11.89
N PRO A 200 19.23 -2.90 12.61
CA PRO A 200 19.07 -2.73 14.05
C PRO A 200 20.37 -3.11 14.79
N PRO A 201 20.73 -2.42 15.88
CA PRO A 201 21.93 -2.73 16.63
C PRO A 201 21.81 -4.08 17.35
N HIS A 202 22.80 -4.94 17.15
CA HIS A 202 23.06 -6.10 17.99
C HIS A 202 23.45 -5.65 19.40
N THR A 203 22.65 -6.01 20.40
CA THR A 203 23.06 -6.00 21.80
C THR A 203 23.19 -7.43 22.31
N SER A 204 24.43 -7.92 22.39
CA SER A 204 24.79 -8.92 23.38
C SER A 204 25.01 -8.23 24.72
N PRO A 205 24.80 -8.95 25.84
CA PRO A 205 25.83 -8.92 26.87
C PRO A 205 26.20 -10.34 27.30
N ASN A 206 27.50 -10.62 27.21
CA ASN A 206 28.16 -11.70 27.91
C ASN A 206 28.63 -11.14 29.26
N GLY A 207 28.42 -11.84 30.37
CA GLY A 207 28.84 -11.35 31.69
C GLY A 207 28.48 -12.30 32.82
N ALA A 208 29.40 -13.20 33.11
CA ALA A 208 29.35 -14.17 34.21
C ALA A 208 29.24 -13.49 35.59
N LEU A 209 28.46 -14.09 36.48
CA LEU A 209 28.78 -14.16 37.91
C LEU A 209 28.55 -15.60 38.38
N GLN A 210 29.65 -16.24 38.77
CA GLN A 210 29.64 -17.35 39.72
C GLN A 210 29.30 -16.76 41.09
N ASP A 211 28.39 -17.40 41.83
CA ASP A 211 28.62 -17.58 43.27
C ASP A 211 27.90 -18.83 43.77
N ASN A 212 28.56 -19.48 44.74
CA ASN A 212 28.40 -20.83 45.20
C ASN A 212 28.03 -20.80 46.69
N THR A 213 26.85 -21.29 47.08
CA THR A 213 26.59 -21.70 48.47
C THR A 213 25.40 -22.66 48.55
N ARG A 214 25.69 -23.89 49.05
CA ARG A 214 25.00 -24.68 50.11
C ARG A 214 23.51 -24.34 50.34
N GLU A 215 22.55 -25.26 50.35
CA GLU A 215 22.38 -26.57 51.00
C GLU A 215 21.42 -27.45 50.20
#